data_AF-A0A9Q1HG10-F1
#
_entry.id   AF-A0A9Q1HG10-F1
#
_cell.length_a   1.000
_cell.length_b   1.000
_cell.length_c   1.000
_cell.angle_alpha   90.00
_cell.angle_beta   90.00
_cell.angle_gamma   90.00
#
_symmetry.space_group_name_H-M   'P 1'
#
loop_
_entity.id
_entity.type
_entity.pdbx_description
1 polymer ?
#
loop_
_entity_poly.entity_id
_entity_poly.type
_entity_poly.pdbx_seq_one_letter_code
_entity_poly.pdbx_strand_id
1 'polypeptide(L)'
;MDGYWGTICDENWNTTEAGVVCRQLGFDGEFRVLPTGTFKEGSGPIHLSQVYCNGNETNFLECKYETNNNCHHRNDAGVDYGGLSLSSIEKDGTYLDDSLFTTL
;
A
#
# COMPACT_ATOMS: atom_id res chain seq x y z
N MET A 1 12.29 3.99 -13.46
CA MET A 1 11.23 2.96 -13.52
C MET A 1 11.10 2.56 -14.98
N ASP A 2 11.65 1.40 -15.35
CA ASP A 2 11.85 1.01 -16.75
C ASP A 2 10.61 0.38 -17.39
N GLY A 3 9.41 0.85 -17.03
CA GLY A 3 8.13 0.34 -17.52
C GLY A 3 7.67 -0.99 -16.92
N TYR A 4 8.37 -1.52 -15.91
CA TYR A 4 7.98 -2.72 -15.17
C TYR A 4 7.24 -2.37 -13.88
N TRP A 5 6.20 -3.15 -13.56
CA TRP A 5 5.60 -3.18 -12.23
C TRP A 5 6.63 -3.64 -11.18
N GLY A 6 6.49 -3.13 -9.95
CA GLY A 6 7.40 -3.44 -8.84
C GLY A 6 6.95 -2.77 -7.56
N THR A 7 7.48 -3.23 -6.44
CA THR A 7 6.96 -2.92 -5.10
C THR A 7 7.64 -1.73 -4.43
N ILE A 8 7.12 -1.34 -3.27
CA ILE A 8 7.66 -0.28 -2.40
C ILE A 8 8.10 -0.92 -1.09
N CYS A 9 9.24 -0.49 -0.56
CA CYS A 9 9.73 -0.92 0.74
C CYS A 9 9.01 -0.20 1.90
N ASP A 10 8.81 -0.91 3.01
CA ASP A 10 8.14 -0.45 4.23
C ASP A 10 8.96 0.51 5.10
N GLU A 11 10.22 0.79 4.73
CA GLU A 11 11.03 1.79 5.40
C GLU A 11 10.36 3.18 5.33
N ASN A 12 9.99 3.71 6.50
CA ASN A 12 9.20 4.93 6.71
C ASN A 12 7.74 4.89 6.21
N TRP A 13 7.24 3.72 5.82
CA TRP A 13 5.86 3.57 5.40
C TRP A 13 4.88 3.76 6.57
N ASN A 14 4.11 4.85 6.55
CA ASN A 14 3.13 5.17 7.57
C ASN A 14 1.83 5.71 6.97
N THR A 15 0.91 6.16 7.83
CA THR A 15 -0.42 6.61 7.41
C THR A 15 -0.39 7.82 6.47
N THR A 16 0.69 8.61 6.49
CA THR A 16 0.87 9.77 5.62
C THR A 16 1.07 9.33 4.17
N GLU A 17 2.04 8.46 3.92
CA GLU A 17 2.35 7.90 2.59
C GLU A 17 1.19 7.05 2.07
N ALA A 18 0.65 6.18 2.93
CA ALA A 18 -0.51 5.35 2.60
C ALA A 18 -1.73 6.21 2.22
N GLY A 19 -1.96 7.33 2.91
CA GLY A 19 -3.06 8.25 2.60
C GLY A 19 -2.92 8.93 1.23
N VAL A 20 -1.70 9.26 0.80
CA VAL A 20 -1.45 9.78 -0.56
C VAL A 20 -1.80 8.73 -1.60
N VAL A 21 -1.40 7.46 -1.41
CA VAL A 21 -1.78 6.37 -2.32
C VAL A 21 -3.29 6.17 -2.36
N CYS A 22 -3.94 6.06 -1.21
CA CYS A 22 -5.39 5.87 -1.14
C CYS A 22 -6.13 6.98 -1.89
N ARG A 23 -5.74 8.24 -1.66
CA ARG A 23 -6.34 9.38 -2.37
C ARG A 23 -6.06 9.35 -3.87
N GLN A 24 -4.85 9.00 -4.30
CA GLN A 24 -4.51 8.86 -5.72
C GLN A 24 -5.35 7.77 -6.41
N LEU A 25 -5.67 6.69 -5.70
CA LEU A 25 -6.54 5.62 -6.19
C LEU A 25 -8.04 5.95 -6.10
N GLY A 26 -8.40 7.12 -5.53
CA GLY A 26 -9.78 7.58 -5.40
C GLY A 26 -10.53 7.06 -4.17
N PHE A 27 -9.82 6.51 -3.18
CA PHE A 27 -10.41 6.11 -1.90
C PHE A 27 -10.53 7.31 -0.95
N ASP A 28 -11.72 7.52 -0.42
CA ASP A 28 -12.09 8.62 0.49
C ASP A 28 -12.52 8.13 1.89
N GLY A 29 -12.50 6.81 2.12
CA GLY A 29 -12.87 6.16 3.38
C GLY A 29 -11.72 5.92 4.35
N GLU A 30 -12.02 5.20 5.44
CA GLU A 30 -10.99 4.74 6.40
C GLU A 30 -10.04 3.72 5.76
N PHE A 31 -8.76 3.87 6.10
CA PHE A 31 -7.69 2.96 5.68
C PHE A 31 -6.73 2.71 6.85
N ARG A 32 -5.93 1.66 6.74
CA ARG A 32 -4.90 1.31 7.70
C ARG A 32 -3.64 0.83 7.00
N VAL A 33 -2.49 1.14 7.59
CA VAL A 33 -1.21 0.57 7.19
C VAL A 33 -1.18 -0.89 7.62
N LEU A 34 -0.76 -1.78 6.72
CA LEU A 34 -0.57 -3.19 7.04
C LEU A 34 0.81 -3.39 7.67
N PRO A 35 0.92 -4.14 8.78
CA PRO A 35 2.23 -4.49 9.32
C PRO A 35 3.01 -5.36 8.33
N THR A 36 4.31 -5.17 8.30
CA THR A 36 5.27 -5.93 7.50
C THR A 36 5.04 -7.44 7.63
N GLY A 37 4.99 -8.14 6.50
CA GLY A 37 4.83 -9.59 6.45
C GLY A 37 3.43 -10.12 6.83
N THR A 38 2.42 -9.26 6.96
CA THR A 38 1.02 -9.68 7.21
C THR A 38 0.23 -9.99 5.95
N PHE A 39 0.76 -9.62 4.79
CA PHE A 39 0.18 -9.88 3.48
C PHE A 39 1.19 -10.64 2.60
N LYS A 40 0.70 -11.18 1.49
CA LYS A 40 1.54 -11.93 0.57
C LYS A 40 2.60 -11.01 -0.04
N GLU A 41 3.85 -11.44 0.07
CA GLU A 41 5.00 -10.78 -0.55
C GLU A 41 4.78 -10.60 -2.06
N GLY A 42 5.20 -9.44 -2.57
CA GLY A 42 5.21 -9.15 -3.98
C GLY A 42 6.35 -9.88 -4.71
N SER A 43 6.57 -9.47 -5.96
CA SER A 43 7.65 -10.02 -6.79
C SER A 43 8.14 -8.98 -7.78
N GLY A 44 9.39 -9.13 -8.23
CA GLY A 44 9.99 -8.23 -9.20
C GLY A 44 10.91 -7.18 -8.54
N PRO A 45 11.12 -6.01 -9.17
CA PRO A 45 11.93 -4.96 -8.57
C PRO A 45 11.21 -4.30 -7.39
N ILE A 46 11.98 -3.89 -6.38
CA ILE A 46 11.52 -2.96 -5.33
C ILE A 46 12.00 -1.57 -5.76
N HIS A 47 11.09 -0.75 -6.27
CA HIS A 47 11.44 0.51 -6.94
C HIS A 47 11.77 1.63 -5.97
N LEU A 48 11.07 1.69 -4.84
CA LEU A 48 11.08 2.82 -3.92
C LEU A 48 11.31 2.36 -2.48
N SER A 49 12.04 3.15 -1.71
CA SER A 49 12.17 3.04 -0.25
C SER A 49 12.22 4.42 0.39
N GLN A 50 12.16 4.46 1.73
CA GLN A 50 12.26 5.69 2.52
C GLN A 50 11.37 6.81 1.94
N VAL A 51 10.12 6.47 1.66
CA VAL A 51 9.18 7.43 1.07
C VAL A 51 8.75 8.43 2.14
N TYR A 52 8.81 9.71 1.82
CA TYR A 52 8.42 10.82 2.67
C TYR A 52 7.46 11.74 1.92
N CYS A 53 6.20 11.69 2.33
CA CYS A 53 5.13 12.55 1.85
C CYS A 53 4.82 13.66 2.89
N ASN A 54 4.30 14.79 2.42
CA ASN A 54 3.67 15.82 3.24
C ASN A 54 2.21 15.47 3.54
N GLY A 55 1.62 14.54 2.78
CA GLY A 55 0.26 14.03 2.93
C GLY A 55 -0.76 14.71 2.02
N ASN A 56 -0.37 15.72 1.25
CA ASN A 56 -1.25 16.49 0.36
C ASN A 56 -0.89 16.35 -1.13
N GLU A 57 0.11 15.53 -1.46
CA GLU A 57 0.51 15.20 -2.83
C GLU A 57 -0.67 14.64 -3.63
N THR A 58 -0.75 15.04 -4.90
CA THR A 58 -1.80 14.51 -5.79
C THR A 58 -1.35 13.24 -6.51
N ASN A 59 -0.04 13.07 -6.60
CA ASN A 59 0.60 11.88 -7.14
C ASN A 59 1.69 11.41 -6.17
N PHE A 60 1.70 10.13 -5.86
CA PHE A 60 2.64 9.48 -4.95
C PHE A 60 4.11 9.68 -5.36
N LEU A 61 4.38 9.82 -6.65
CA LEU A 61 5.74 10.11 -7.17
C LEU A 61 6.18 11.57 -6.93
N GLU A 62 5.32 12.44 -6.38
CA GLU A 62 5.69 13.78 -5.91
C GLU A 62 6.33 13.74 -4.51
N CYS A 63 6.14 12.66 -3.76
CA CYS A 63 6.80 12.46 -2.48
C CYS A 63 8.31 12.30 -2.68
N LYS A 64 9.09 12.59 -1.64
CA LYS A 64 10.53 12.27 -1.66
C LYS A 64 10.69 10.77 -1.45
N TYR A 65 11.65 10.16 -2.13
CA TYR A 65 11.93 8.73 -2.00
C TYR A 65 13.38 8.43 -2.37
N GLU A 66 13.83 7.25 -1.95
CA GLU A 66 15.07 6.65 -2.39
C GLU A 66 14.80 5.51 -3.37
N THR A 67 15.73 5.27 -4.29
CA THR A 67 15.69 4.15 -5.25
C THR A 67 16.78 3.12 -4.99
N ASN A 68 17.77 3.48 -4.17
CA ASN A 68 18.81 2.58 -3.72
C ASN A 68 18.41 2.05 -2.34
N ASN A 69 18.00 0.80 -2.27
CA ASN A 69 17.54 0.15 -1.04
C ASN A 69 18.14 -1.24 -0.91
N ASN A 70 18.19 -1.76 0.32
CA ASN A 70 18.59 -3.13 0.64
C ASN A 70 17.39 -4.00 1.05
N CYS A 71 16.18 -3.59 0.64
CA CYS A 71 14.96 -4.26 1.02
C CYS A 71 14.80 -5.60 0.29
N HIS A 72 13.99 -6.47 0.88
CA HIS A 72 13.53 -7.73 0.28
C HIS A 72 12.00 -7.74 0.28
N HIS A 73 11.34 -8.64 -0.45
CA HIS A 73 9.86 -8.62 -0.53
C HIS A 73 9.13 -8.86 0.81
N ARG A 74 9.81 -9.44 1.80
CA ARG A 74 9.33 -9.45 3.19
C ARG A 74 9.12 -8.05 3.79
N ASN A 75 9.75 -7.03 3.20
CA ASN A 75 9.70 -5.61 3.54
C ASN A 75 8.77 -4.84 2.60
N ASP A 76 7.93 -5.50 1.80
CA ASP A 76 6.98 -4.77 0.98
C ASP A 76 6.04 -3.95 1.87
N ALA A 77 5.70 -2.76 1.42
CA ALA A 77 4.76 -1.85 2.04
C ALA A 77 3.32 -2.20 1.66
N GLY A 78 2.39 -2.11 2.62
CA GLY A 78 0.99 -2.46 2.40
C GLY A 78 0.02 -1.45 3.00
N VAL A 79 -1.11 -1.26 2.33
CA VAL A 79 -2.26 -0.49 2.81
C VAL A 79 -3.54 -1.28 2.58
N ASP A 80 -4.44 -1.23 3.55
CA ASP A 80 -5.77 -1.82 3.48
C ASP A 80 -6.79 -0.68 3.57
N TYR A 81 -7.70 -0.62 2.61
CA TYR A 81 -8.76 0.37 2.50
C TYR A 81 -10.09 -0.37 2.56
N GLY A 82 -10.91 -0.08 3.58
CA GLY A 82 -12.09 -0.90 3.80
C GLY A 82 -12.67 -0.78 5.20
N GLY A 83 -13.52 0.23 5.39
CA GLY A 83 -14.41 0.34 6.55
C GLY A 83 -15.59 -0.65 6.52
N LEU A 84 -15.38 -1.91 6.16
CA LEU A 84 -16.37 -2.94 6.51
C LEU A 84 -16.08 -3.38 7.95
N SER A 85 -16.70 -2.69 8.91
CA SER A 85 -16.84 -3.21 10.27
C SER A 85 -17.39 -4.64 10.17
N LEU A 86 -16.62 -5.63 10.64
CA LEU A 86 -16.99 -7.04 10.72
C LEU A 86 -18.30 -7.29 11.50
N SER A 87 -18.91 -6.25 12.08
CA SER A 87 -20.27 -6.30 12.64
C SER A 87 -21.40 -6.24 11.59
N SER A 88 -21.11 -6.07 10.30
CA SER A 88 -22.14 -5.80 9.26
C SER A 88 -22.36 -6.93 8.24
N ILE A 89 -21.66 -8.07 8.35
CA ILE A 89 -21.90 -9.23 7.47
C ILE A 89 -22.62 -10.32 8.26
N GLU A 90 -23.94 -10.18 8.42
CA GLU A 90 -24.79 -11.35 8.56
C GLU A 90 -25.00 -11.99 7.18
N LYS A 91 -24.74 -13.30 7.11
CA LYS A 91 -25.35 -14.29 6.21
C LYS A 91 -25.38 -13.96 4.72
N ASP A 92 -24.43 -14.53 3.98
CA ASP A 92 -24.74 -15.44 2.85
C ASP A 92 -23.51 -15.71 1.97
N GLY A 93 -22.44 -16.27 2.56
CA GLY A 93 -21.55 -17.20 1.85
C GLY A 93 -20.95 -16.80 0.50
N THR A 94 -20.91 -15.52 0.13
CA THR A 94 -20.27 -15.05 -1.10
C THR A 94 -18.84 -14.68 -0.79
N TYR A 95 -17.91 -15.46 -1.35
CA TYR A 95 -16.49 -15.15 -1.42
C TYR A 95 -16.30 -13.66 -1.76
N LEU A 96 -15.67 -12.91 -0.85
CA LEU A 96 -15.23 -11.56 -1.17
C LEU A 96 -14.03 -11.69 -2.08
N ASP A 97 -14.27 -11.28 -3.32
CA ASP A 97 -13.33 -10.95 -4.37
C ASP A 97 -11.91 -10.65 -3.86
N ASP A 98 -10.91 -11.35 -4.41
CA ASP A 98 -9.47 -11.20 -4.12
C ASP A 98 -8.93 -9.78 -4.46
N SER A 99 -9.80 -8.83 -4.80
CA SER A 99 -9.51 -7.43 -5.12
C SER A 99 -9.20 -6.54 -3.90
N LEU A 100 -9.17 -7.07 -2.68
CA LEU A 100 -8.94 -6.28 -1.45
C LEU A 100 -7.48 -6.19 -1.00
N PHE A 101 -6.53 -6.71 -1.77
CA PHE A 101 -5.10 -6.57 -1.49
C PHE A 101 -4.41 -5.96 -2.70
N THR A 102 -4.30 -4.63 -2.75
CA THR A 102 -3.38 -4.01 -3.70
C THR A 102 -2.00 -3.99 -3.04
N THR A 103 -1.19 -5.00 -3.35
CA THR A 103 0.27 -4.88 -3.25
C THR A 103 0.66 -3.82 -4.28
N LEU A 104 1.27 -2.71 -3.84
CA LEU A 104 1.92 -1.78 -4.76
C LEU A 104 3.17 -2.43 -5.31
#